data_AF-A0A7W5FRX5-F1
#
_entry.id   AF-A0A7W5FRX5-F1
#
_cell.length_a   1.000
_cell.length_b   1.000
_cell.length_c   1.000
_cell.angle_alpha   90.00
_cell.angle_beta   90.00
_cell.angle_gamma   90.00
#
_symmetry.space_group_name_H-M   'P 1'
#
loop_
_entity.id
_entity.type
_entity.pdbx_description
1 polymer ?
#
loop_
_entity_poly.entity_id
_entity_poly.type
_entity_poly.pdbx_seq_one_letter_code
_entity_poly.pdbx_strand_id
1 'polypeptide(L)'
;MKQALTLLLAGALLSGCAGIDAASSTPQWDARFGDAVRAAMARQRIHPGGVNPEQVRGIDGAAALQAQEQYRKSFSAPAPQPSAFTIGVSGGK
;
A
#
# COMPACT_ATOMS: atom_id res chain seq x y z
N MET A 1 15.24 41.03 49.37
CA MET A 1 15.72 40.81 47.98
C MET A 1 15.51 39.38 47.48
N LYS A 2 15.94 38.33 48.22
CA LYS A 2 15.75 36.93 47.80
C LYS A 2 14.28 36.53 47.57
N GLN A 3 13.37 36.91 48.47
CA GLN A 3 11.94 36.60 48.33
C GLN A 3 11.26 37.28 47.15
N ALA A 4 11.67 38.51 46.81
CA ALA A 4 11.17 39.21 45.64
C ALA A 4 11.60 38.53 44.34
N LEU A 5 12.83 38.01 44.29
CA LEU A 5 13.32 37.23 43.16
C LEU A 5 12.58 35.91 43.01
N THR A 6 12.30 35.20 44.10
CA THR A 6 11.54 33.94 44.08
C THR A 6 10.10 34.16 43.59
N LEU A 7 9.45 35.24 44.03
CA LEU A 7 8.09 35.58 43.61
C LEU A 7 8.02 35.98 42.13
N LEU A 8 9.03 36.70 41.62
CA LEU A 8 9.10 37.11 40.23
C LEU A 8 9.36 35.91 39.30
N LEU A 9 10.21 34.97 39.73
CA LEU A 9 10.47 33.73 39.01
C LEU A 9 9.24 32.81 38.99
N ALA A 10 8.50 32.71 40.11
CA ALA A 10 7.25 31.97 40.17
C ALA A 10 6.17 32.59 39.28
N GLY A 11 6.04 33.92 39.26
CA GLY A 11 5.10 34.62 38.37
C GLY A 11 5.39 34.39 36.88
N ALA A 12 6.66 34.38 36.48
CA ALA A 12 7.07 34.11 35.11
C ALA A 12 6.76 32.65 34.67
N LEU A 13 6.91 31.69 35.58
CA LEU A 13 6.58 30.28 35.32
C LEU A 13 5.07 30.05 35.16
N LEU A 14 4.24 30.77 35.91
CA LEU A 14 2.78 30.65 35.82
C LEU A 14 2.20 31.38 34.60
N SER A 15 2.85 32.43 34.08
CA SER A 15 2.41 33.14 32.88
C SER A 15 2.49 32.30 31.60
N GLY A 16 3.28 31.24 31.56
CA GLY A 16 3.32 30.30 30.43
C GLY A 16 2.06 29.44 30.31
N CYS A 17 1.35 29.23 31.43
CA CYS A 17 0.09 28.49 31.48
C CYS A 17 -1.15 29.39 31.31
N ALA A 18 -1.00 30.71 31.22
CA ALA A 18 -2.13 31.63 31.05
C ALA A 18 -2.65 31.69 29.60
N GLY A 19 -1.94 31.11 28.62
CA GLY A 19 -2.39 31.03 27.22
C GLY A 19 -3.45 29.96 26.94
N ILE A 20 -3.77 29.12 27.94
CA ILE A 20 -4.87 28.16 27.94
C ILE A 20 -6.04 28.77 28.73
N ASP A 21 -6.52 29.93 28.30
CA ASP A 21 -7.84 30.39 28.74
C ASP A 21 -8.86 29.32 28.34
N ALA A 22 -9.74 28.91 29.27
CA ALA A 22 -10.90 28.08 28.95
C ALA A 22 -11.88 28.77 27.95
N ALA A 23 -11.60 30.02 27.58
CA ALA A 23 -12.29 30.84 26.61
C ALA A 23 -11.39 31.31 25.43
N SER A 24 -10.13 30.84 25.31
CA SER A 24 -9.34 31.12 24.11
C SER A 24 -9.88 30.27 22.97
N SER A 25 -10.40 30.94 21.93
CA SER A 25 -10.74 30.24 20.68
C SER A 25 -9.44 29.62 20.15
N THR A 26 -9.47 28.31 19.89
CA THR A 26 -8.35 27.55 19.33
C THR A 26 -8.55 27.26 17.84
N PRO A 27 -8.85 28.27 16.98
CA PRO A 27 -9.34 28.03 15.62
C PRO A 27 -8.34 27.23 14.77
N GLN A 28 -7.03 27.46 14.95
CA GLN A 28 -6.00 26.69 14.25
C GLN A 28 -5.90 25.22 14.70
N TRP A 29 -6.24 24.90 15.95
CA TRP A 29 -6.21 23.53 16.46
C TRP A 29 -7.50 22.79 16.11
N ASP A 30 -8.63 23.46 16.28
CA ASP A 30 -9.96 22.93 15.96
C ASP A 30 -10.07 22.61 14.46
N ALA A 31 -9.52 23.47 13.59
CA ALA A 31 -9.49 23.25 12.15
C ALA A 31 -8.69 22.02 11.72
N ARG A 32 -7.71 21.60 12.54
CA ARG A 32 -6.77 20.51 12.22
C ARG A 32 -7.01 19.24 13.01
N PHE A 33 -8.01 19.26 13.90
CA PHE A 33 -8.31 18.14 14.77
C PHE A 33 -8.63 16.89 13.94
N GLY A 34 -7.82 15.84 14.12
CA GLY A 34 -7.97 14.56 13.41
C GLY A 34 -7.24 14.46 12.07
N ASP A 35 -6.49 15.48 11.62
CA ASP A 35 -5.75 15.44 10.35
C ASP A 35 -4.77 14.28 10.28
N ALA A 36 -4.04 14.02 11.37
CA ALA A 36 -3.08 12.92 11.44
C ALA A 36 -3.77 11.56 11.22
N VAL A 37 -4.94 11.35 11.83
CA VAL A 37 -5.70 10.10 11.70
C VAL A 37 -6.26 9.95 10.28
N ARG A 38 -6.84 11.01 9.72
CA ARG A 38 -7.34 11.01 8.33
C ARG A 38 -6.21 10.75 7.34
N ALA A 39 -5.04 11.35 7.54
CA ALA A 39 -3.86 11.14 6.71
C ALA A 39 -3.30 9.71 6.83
N ALA A 40 -3.32 9.12 8.03
CA ALA A 40 -2.93 7.72 8.22
C ALA A 40 -3.92 6.77 7.52
N MET A 41 -5.22 6.99 7.69
CA MET A 41 -6.27 6.19 7.07
C MET A 41 -6.23 6.26 5.54
N ALA A 42 -5.96 7.45 4.97
CA ALA A 42 -5.80 7.62 3.54
C ALA A 42 -4.64 6.79 2.97
N ARG A 43 -3.55 6.63 3.73
CA ARG A 43 -2.39 5.79 3.33
C ARG A 43 -2.64 4.29 3.46
N GLN A 44 -3.55 3.88 4.34
CA GLN A 44 -3.91 2.46 4.52
C GLN A 44 -4.79 1.91 3.39
N ARG A 45 -5.39 2.79 2.56
CA ARG A 45 -6.31 2.37 1.52
C ARG A 45 -5.57 2.11 0.19
N ILE A 46 -5.47 0.84 -0.18
CA ILE A 46 -4.82 0.38 -1.43
C ILE A 46 -5.59 0.84 -2.70
N HIS A 47 -6.90 1.09 -2.60
CA HIS A 47 -7.72 1.57 -3.71
C HIS A 47 -8.74 2.64 -3.25
N PRO A 48 -8.38 3.94 -3.28
CA PRO A 48 -9.27 5.01 -2.85
C PRO A 48 -10.46 5.31 -3.77
N GLY A 49 -10.46 4.80 -5.00
CA GLY A 49 -11.50 5.04 -6.01
C GLY A 49 -12.56 3.94 -6.20
N GLY A 50 -12.57 2.89 -5.37
CA GLY A 50 -13.48 1.75 -5.52
C GLY A 50 -12.85 0.56 -6.25
N VAL A 51 -13.63 -0.47 -6.59
CA VAL A 51 -13.13 -1.66 -7.29
C VAL A 51 -12.80 -1.27 -8.73
N ASN A 52 -11.53 -1.38 -9.10
CA ASN A 52 -11.10 -1.18 -10.48
C ASN A 52 -11.22 -2.54 -11.21
N PRO A 53 -12.14 -2.70 -12.18
CA PRO A 53 -12.39 -3.99 -12.84
C PRO A 53 -11.17 -4.50 -13.63
N GLU A 54 -10.29 -3.59 -14.06
CA GLU A 54 -9.00 -3.89 -14.70
C GLU A 54 -7.94 -4.39 -13.71
N GLN A 55 -8.15 -4.23 -12.40
CA GLN A 55 -7.15 -4.58 -11.39
C GLN A 55 -7.21 -6.06 -11.02
N VAL A 56 -7.08 -6.94 -12.01
CA VAL A 56 -6.72 -8.34 -11.76
C VAL A 56 -5.23 -8.35 -11.41
N ARG A 57 -4.93 -8.29 -10.11
CA ARG A 57 -3.56 -8.27 -9.58
C ARG A 57 -2.82 -9.62 -9.68
N GLY A 58 -3.37 -10.60 -10.41
CA GLY A 58 -2.90 -11.98 -10.45
C GLY A 58 -3.39 -12.73 -11.69
N ILE A 59 -3.26 -14.06 -11.65
CA ILE A 59 -3.77 -14.95 -12.71
C ILE A 59 -5.23 -15.25 -12.39
N ASP A 60 -6.14 -15.20 -13.36
CA ASP A 60 -7.52 -15.63 -13.13
C ASP A 60 -7.58 -17.14 -12.80
N GLY A 61 -8.66 -17.57 -12.14
CA GLY A 61 -8.75 -18.96 -11.66
C GLY A 61 -8.70 -20.00 -12.79
N ALA A 62 -9.23 -19.70 -13.97
CA ALA A 62 -9.22 -20.62 -15.10
C ALA A 62 -7.81 -20.73 -15.71
N ALA A 63 -7.12 -19.61 -15.91
CA ALA A 63 -5.74 -19.58 -16.36
C ALA A 63 -4.80 -20.26 -15.36
N ALA A 64 -5.02 -20.07 -14.05
CA ALA A 64 -4.24 -20.74 -13.00
C ALA A 64 -4.41 -22.28 -13.05
N LEU A 65 -5.65 -22.76 -13.22
CA LEU A 65 -5.94 -24.18 -13.38
C LEU A 65 -5.26 -24.76 -14.62
N GLN A 66 -5.37 -24.08 -15.76
CA GLN A 66 -4.72 -24.53 -17.00
C GLN A 66 -3.20 -24.57 -16.89
N ALA A 67 -2.59 -23.58 -16.23
CA ALA A 67 -1.15 -23.56 -15.98
C ALA A 67 -0.71 -24.77 -15.14
N GLN A 68 -1.45 -25.09 -14.07
CA GLN A 68 -1.17 -26.27 -13.24
C GLN A 68 -1.33 -27.58 -14.00
N GLU A 69 -2.35 -27.70 -14.85
CA GLU A 69 -2.56 -28.92 -15.63
C GLU A 69 -1.51 -29.12 -16.72
N GLN A 70 -1.09 -28.05 -17.39
CA GLN A 70 0.01 -28.14 -18.36
C GLN A 70 1.33 -28.52 -17.68
N TYR A 71 1.61 -27.95 -16.51
CA TYR A 71 2.76 -28.32 -15.71
C TYR A 71 2.73 -29.80 -15.32
N ARG A 72 1.58 -30.30 -14.84
CA ARG A 72 1.45 -31.73 -14.53
C ARG A 72 1.65 -32.60 -15.78
N LYS A 73 1.04 -32.21 -16.89
CA LYS A 73 1.12 -32.94 -18.16
C LYS A 73 2.55 -33.02 -18.71
N SER A 74 3.40 -32.01 -18.48
CA SER A 74 4.78 -32.06 -18.98
C SER A 74 5.62 -33.17 -18.35
N PHE A 75 5.28 -33.63 -17.14
CA PHE A 75 5.96 -34.77 -16.49
C PHE A 75 5.39 -36.14 -16.87
N SER A 76 4.21 -36.17 -17.48
CA SER A 76 3.57 -37.40 -17.98
C SER A 76 3.60 -37.51 -19.51
N ALA A 77 4.08 -36.48 -20.20
CA ALA A 77 4.16 -36.46 -21.66
C ALA A 77 5.23 -37.45 -22.14
N PRO A 78 4.89 -38.39 -23.05
CA PRO A 78 5.87 -39.21 -23.73
C PRO A 78 6.89 -38.33 -24.46
N ALA A 79 8.14 -38.81 -24.56
CA ALA A 79 9.18 -38.10 -25.30
C ALA A 79 8.68 -37.74 -26.71
N PRO A 80 8.87 -36.48 -27.17
CA PRO A 80 8.49 -36.09 -28.52
C PRO A 80 9.12 -37.04 -29.52
N GLN A 81 8.28 -37.70 -30.33
CA GLN A 81 8.79 -38.56 -31.39
C GLN A 81 9.57 -37.68 -32.37
N PRO A 82 10.82 -38.02 -32.73
CA PRO A 82 11.56 -37.24 -33.71
C PRO A 82 10.75 -37.23 -35.01
N SER A 83 10.35 -36.04 -35.44
CA SER A 83 9.66 -35.85 -36.71
C SER A 83 10.62 -36.27 -37.83
N ALA A 84 10.39 -37.45 -38.40
CA ALA A 84 11.07 -37.90 -39.61
C ALA A 84 10.54 -37.08 -40.78
N PHE A 85 11.03 -35.85 -40.92
CA PHE A 85 10.90 -35.10 -42.17
C PHE A 85 11.77 -35.78 -43.22
N THR A 86 11.27 -36.84 -43.85
CA THR A 86 11.85 -37.37 -45.08
C THR A 86 11.43 -36.46 -46.23
N ILE A 87 12.23 -35.43 -46.51
CA ILE A 87 12.14 -34.70 -47.77
C ILE A 87 12.75 -35.61 -48.84
N GLY A 88 11.91 -36.38 -49.53
CA GLY A 88 12.32 -37.19 -50.66
C GLY A 88 12.63 -36.30 -51.86
N VAL A 89 13.91 -35.98 -52.09
CA VAL A 89 14.36 -35.60 -53.44
C VAL A 89 14.63 -36.90 -54.19
N SER A 90 13.62 -37.44 -54.86
CA SER A 90 13.86 -38.42 -55.91
C SER A 90 14.56 -37.70 -57.05
N GLY A 91 15.85 -37.95 -57.24
CA GLY A 91 16.62 -37.51 -58.39
C GLY A 91 15.93 -37.97 -59.67
N GLY A 92 15.22 -37.05 -60.30
CA GLY A 92 14.64 -37.23 -61.62
C GLY A 92 15.69 -36.93 -62.68
N LYS A 93 16.29 -38.02 -63.20
CA LYS A 93 16.95 -38.18 -64.50
C LYS A 93 18.12 -37.25 -64.84
#